data_AF-A0A486PZH0-F1
#
_entry.id   AF-A0A486PZH0-F1
#
_cell.length_a   1.000
_cell.length_b   1.000
_cell.length_c   1.000
_cell.angle_alpha   90.00
_cell.angle_beta   90.00
_cell.angle_gamma   90.00
#
_symmetry.space_group_name_H-M   'P 1'
#
loop_
_entity.id
_entity.type
_entity.pdbx_description
1 polymer ?
#
loop_
_entity_poly.entity_id
_entity_poly.type
_entity_poly.pdbx_seq_one_letter_code
_entity_poly.pdbx_strand_id
1 'polypeptide(L)' 'MPGVSAMGQGAWHDANMAGDRVDHGACMNTLTTHRPSPLAKGNPQHTNLVDIEKV' A
#
# COMPACT_ATOMS: atom_id res chain seq x y z
N MET A 1 6.37 8.98 15.48
CA MET A 1 7.67 9.52 14.99
C MET A 1 7.35 10.44 13.82
N PRO A 2 7.86 11.69 13.77
CA PRO A 2 7.66 12.57 12.61
C PRO A 2 8.19 11.94 11.33
N GLY A 3 7.47 12.12 10.21
CA GLY A 3 7.82 11.52 8.91
C GLY A 3 7.47 10.03 8.76
N VAL A 4 6.80 9.43 9.75
CA VAL A 4 6.36 8.03 9.72
C VAL A 4 4.86 7.99 10.00
N SER A 5 4.12 7.30 9.12
CA SER A 5 2.72 6.96 9.34
C SER A 5 2.55 5.45 9.52
N ALA A 6 1.48 5.05 10.19
CA ALA A 6 1.13 3.65 10.41
C ALA A 6 -0.28 3.38 9.89
N MET A 7 -0.44 2.27 9.17
CA MET A 7 -1.72 1.74 8.72
C MET A 7 -1.79 0.24 9.00
N GLY A 8 -2.97 -0.24 9.39
CA GLY A 8 -3.19 -1.66 9.63
C GLY A 8 -3.18 -2.47 8.33
N GLN A 9 -2.67 -3.70 8.39
CA GLN A 9 -2.78 -4.66 7.29
C GLN A 9 -4.12 -5.41 7.36
N GLY A 10 -4.61 -5.90 6.22
CA GLY A 10 -5.73 -6.85 6.15
C GLY A 10 -7.09 -6.22 5.87
N ALA A 11 -7.14 -4.92 5.62
CA ALA A 11 -8.34 -4.26 5.14
C ALA A 11 -8.74 -4.80 3.75
N TRP A 12 -10.03 -4.77 3.46
CA TRP A 12 -10.57 -5.26 2.19
C TRP A 12 -10.24 -4.27 1.08
N HIS A 13 -9.90 -4.77 -0.10
CA HIS A 13 -9.72 -3.91 -1.26
C HIS A 13 -11.08 -3.57 -1.85
N ASP A 14 -11.40 -2.28 -1.94
CA ASP A 14 -12.67 -1.77 -2.50
C ASP A 14 -12.38 -0.67 -3.52
N ALA A 15 -11.98 -1.07 -4.72
CA ALA A 15 -11.70 -0.16 -5.83
C ALA A 15 -12.50 -0.53 -7.08
N ASN A 16 -13.12 0.48 -7.69
CA ASN A 16 -13.74 0.31 -9.00
C ASN A 16 -12.66 0.28 -10.09
N MET A 17 -12.21 -0.92 -10.46
CA MET A 17 -11.14 -1.10 -11.45
C MET A 17 -11.52 -0.64 -12.88
N ALA A 18 -12.80 -0.53 -13.18
CA ALA A 18 -13.32 0.03 -14.42
C ALA A 18 -13.57 1.55 -14.36
N GLY A 19 -13.49 2.16 -13.17
CA GLY A 19 -13.75 3.56 -12.92
C GLY A 19 -12.49 4.34 -12.53
N ASP A 20 -12.57 5.04 -11.41
CA ASP A 20 -11.50 5.89 -10.87
C ASP A 20 -10.30 5.11 -10.29
N ARG A 21 -10.50 3.82 -10.00
CA ARG A 21 -9.49 2.89 -9.45
C ARG A 21 -8.96 3.32 -8.08
N VAL A 22 -9.73 4.13 -7.34
CA VAL A 22 -9.39 4.53 -5.98
C VAL A 22 -9.87 3.46 -5.01
N ASP A 23 -9.00 3.06 -4.09
CA ASP A 23 -9.32 2.08 -3.05
C ASP A 23 -9.94 2.77 -1.84
N HIS A 24 -11.25 2.58 -1.65
CA HIS A 24 -12.01 3.09 -0.51
C HIS A 24 -11.98 2.16 0.71
N GLY A 25 -11.45 0.94 0.57
CA GLY A 25 -11.38 -0.05 1.63
C GLY A 25 -10.11 0.03 2.47
N ALA A 26 -9.19 0.95 2.14
CA ALA A 26 -7.92 1.19 2.83
C ALA A 26 -6.98 -0.05 2.85
N CYS A 27 -6.98 -0.86 1.79
CA CYS A 27 -6.02 -1.95 1.65
C CYS A 27 -4.61 -1.39 1.41
N MET A 28 -3.77 -1.37 2.45
CA MET A 28 -2.40 -0.83 2.37
C MET A 28 -1.57 -1.47 1.24
N ASN A 29 -1.83 -2.72 0.88
CA ASN A 29 -1.09 -3.38 -0.20
C ASN A 29 -1.23 -2.68 -1.56
N THR A 30 -2.31 -1.89 -1.76
CA THR A 30 -2.52 -1.05 -2.95
C THR A 30 -1.37 -0.04 -3.16
N LEU A 31 -0.68 0.37 -2.09
CA LEU A 31 0.44 1.31 -2.12
C LEU A 31 1.83 0.64 -2.16
N THR A 32 1.88 -0.70 -2.22
CA THR A 32 3.15 -1.45 -2.14
C THR A 32 3.58 -1.98 -3.50
N THR A 33 4.87 -2.31 -3.63
CA THR A 33 5.40 -3.00 -4.82
C THR A 33 5.75 -4.45 -4.51
N HIS A 34 5.73 -5.30 -5.54
CA HIS A 34 6.09 -6.72 -5.40
C HIS A 34 7.37 -7.06 -6.18
N ARG A 35 8.48 -6.40 -5.82
CA ARG A 35 9.81 -6.70 -6.36
C ARG A 35 10.59 -7.59 -5.38
N PRO A 36 10.61 -8.91 -5.57
CA PRO A 36 11.28 -9.82 -4.65
C PRO A 36 12.81 -9.73 -4.77
N SER A 37 13.50 -10.03 -3.67
CA SER A 37 14.97 -10.11 -3.68
C SER A 37 15.46 -11.31 -4.51
N PRO A 38 16.62 -11.20 -5.20
CA PRO A 38 17.09 -12.28 -6.07
C PRO A 38 17.46 -13.55 -5.31
N LEU A 39 17.94 -13.43 -4.07
CA LEU A 39 18.36 -14.55 -3.22
C LEU A 39 17.19 -15.22 -2.50
N ALA A 40 16.51 -14.48 -1.62
CA ALA A 40 15.52 -15.04 -0.70
C ALA A 40 14.09 -15.00 -1.23
N LYS A 41 13.83 -14.31 -2.35
CA LYS A 41 12.50 -14.09 -2.92
C LYS A 41 11.50 -13.45 -1.94
N GLY A 42 12.00 -12.71 -0.95
CA GLY A 42 11.18 -12.03 0.05
C GLY A 42 10.44 -10.82 -0.52
N ASN A 43 9.28 -10.49 0.04
CA ASN A 43 8.49 -9.33 -0.37
C ASN A 43 9.00 -8.03 0.30
N PRO A 44 8.84 -6.85 -0.34
CA PRO A 44 9.29 -5.58 0.24
C PRO A 44 8.13 -4.77 0.88
N GLN A 45 7.18 -5.42 1.55
CA GLN A 45 5.92 -4.77 1.98
C GLN A 45 6.10 -3.61 2.98
N HIS A 46 7.24 -3.54 3.67
CA HIS A 46 7.53 -2.48 4.66
C HIS A 46 8.52 -1.43 4.14
N THR A 47 8.75 -1.38 2.83
CA THR A 47 9.66 -0.42 2.19
C THR A 47 8.88 0.42 1.18
N ASN A 48 8.16 1.42 1.67
CA ASN A 48 7.31 2.30 0.85
C ASN A 48 7.54 3.77 1.23
N LEU A 49 7.40 4.64 0.25
CA LEU A 49 7.29 6.09 0.44
C LEU A 49 5.92 6.52 -0.05
N VAL A 50 5.26 7.38 0.72
CA VAL A 50 3.91 7.87 0.44
C VAL A 50 3.84 9.36 0.69
N ASP A 51 2.87 10.02 0.06
CA ASP A 51 2.45 11.37 0.40
C ASP A 51 1.01 11.33 0.92
N ILE A 52 0.66 12.26 1.81
CA ILE A 52 -0.64 12.30 2.48
C ILE A 52 -1.21 13.71 2.36
N GLU A 53 -2.34 13.80 1.67
CA GLU A 53 -3.09 15.04 1.49
C GLU A 53 -4.47 14.93 2.17
N LYS A 54 -5.01 16.08 2.56
CA LYS A 54 -6.38 16.17 3.06
C LYS A 54 -7.35 16.16 1.86
N VAL A 55 -8.35 15.30 1.94
CA VAL A 55 -9.48 15.24 0.99
C VAL A 55 -10.54 16.30 1.34
#